data_AF-A0A2V9ZAT9-F1
#
_entry.id   AF-A0A2V9ZAT9-F1
#
_cell.length_a   1.000
_cell.length_b   1.000
_cell.length_c   1.000
_cell.angle_alpha   90.00
_cell.angle_beta   90.00
_cell.angle_gamma   90.00
#
_symmetry.space_group_name_H-M   'P 1'
#
loop_
_entity.id
_entity.type
_entity.pdbx_description
1 polymer ?
#
loop_
_entity_poly.entity_id
_entity_poly.type
_entity_poly.pdbx_seq_one_letter_code
_entity_poly.pdbx_strand_id
1 'polypeptide(L)'
;MAEPTYEELKARLVELEKQGTTRAAGTLSFKVSEKGAVSVYGMGRFPVTLYYEQWVRLLEAADKLREFLEENKDKLKLKEK
;
A
#
# COMPACT_ATOMS: atom_id res chain seq x y z
N MET A 1 -6.56 29.89 18.96
CA MET A 1 -7.14 29.14 17.84
C MET A 1 -8.40 28.48 18.36
N ALA A 2 -9.57 28.73 17.75
CA ALA A 2 -10.81 28.10 18.19
C ALA A 2 -10.74 26.60 17.91
N GLU A 3 -11.02 25.78 18.91
CA GLU A 3 -11.09 24.33 18.73
C GLU A 3 -12.29 24.01 17.82
N PRO A 4 -12.11 23.18 16.78
CA PRO A 4 -13.20 22.83 15.88
C PRO A 4 -14.33 22.15 16.63
N THR A 5 -15.57 22.47 16.26
CA THR A 5 -16.74 21.83 16.85
C THR A 5 -16.80 20.34 16.52
N TYR A 6 -17.50 19.56 17.35
CA TYR A 6 -17.60 18.11 17.17
C TYR A 6 -18.12 17.70 15.78
N GLU A 7 -19.02 18.50 15.20
CA GLU A 7 -19.57 18.26 13.87
C GLU A 7 -18.54 18.51 12.77
N GLU A 8 -17.71 19.54 12.90
CA GLU A 8 -16.63 19.84 11.96
C GLU A 8 -15.53 18.76 12.01
N LEU A 9 -15.22 18.23 13.20
CA LEU A 9 -14.29 17.11 13.35
C LEU A 9 -14.83 15.84 12.69
N LYS A 10 -16.12 15.55 12.83
CA LYS A 10 -16.77 14.43 12.13
C LYS A 10 -16.77 14.60 10.63
N ALA A 11 -17.10 15.80 10.12
CA ALA A 11 -17.09 16.08 8.69
C ALA A 11 -15.69 15.88 8.10
N ARG A 12 -14.65 16.37 8.79
CA ARG A 12 -13.25 16.16 8.40
C ARG A 12 -12.83 14.69 8.44
N LEU A 13 -13.25 13.91 9.44
CA LEU A 13 -12.98 12.47 9.48
C LEU A 13 -13.57 11.76 8.26
N VAL A 14 -14.83 12.03 7.93
CA VAL A 14 -15.50 11.45 6.76
C VAL A 14 -14.81 11.86 5.46
N GLU A 15 -14.33 13.10 5.36
CA GLU A 15 -13.60 13.59 4.19
C GLU A 15 -12.22 12.93 4.05
N LEU A 16 -11.47 12.81 5.14
CA LEU A 16 -10.17 12.15 5.19
C LEU A 16 -10.27 10.64 4.91
N GLU A 17 -11.32 9.97 5.39
CA GLU A 17 -11.60 8.57 5.06
C GLU A 17 -11.90 8.37 3.57
N LYS A 18 -12.59 9.33 2.93
CA LYS A 18 -12.85 9.32 1.48
C LYS A 18 -11.61 9.65 0.65
N GLN A 19 -10.71 10.51 1.14
CA GLN A 19 -9.45 10.82 0.45
C GLN A 19 -8.40 9.70 0.62
N GLY A 20 -8.39 8.99 1.74
CA GLY A 20 -7.49 7.85 1.98
C GLY A 20 -7.80 6.62 1.11
N THR A 21 -8.99 6.55 0.54
CA THR A 21 -9.51 5.40 -0.24
C THR A 21 -9.45 5.61 -1.76
N THR A 22 -9.08 6.79 -2.25
CA THR A 22 -9.24 7.19 -3.66
C THR A 22 -7.93 7.31 -4.47
N ARG A 23 -6.79 6.82 -3.98
CA ARG A 23 -5.64 6.57 -4.88
C ARG A 23 -5.98 5.37 -5.75
N ALA A 24 -6.34 5.65 -7.00
CA ALA A 24 -6.79 4.72 -8.04
C ALA A 24 -6.29 3.29 -7.82
N ALA A 25 -7.19 2.41 -7.38
CA ALA A 25 -6.95 0.98 -7.35
C ALA A 25 -6.50 0.54 -8.76
N GLY A 26 -5.26 0.09 -8.90
CA GLY A 26 -4.74 -0.47 -10.15
C GLY A 26 -3.41 0.12 -10.65
N THR A 27 -3.04 1.35 -10.27
CA THR A 27 -1.72 1.90 -10.66
C THR A 27 -0.77 1.89 -9.47
N LEU A 28 0.35 1.16 -9.61
CA LEU A 28 1.41 1.18 -8.63
C LEU A 28 2.09 2.55 -8.60
N SER A 29 2.31 3.09 -7.40
CA SER A 29 3.11 4.31 -7.22
C SER A 29 4.14 4.12 -6.12
N PHE A 30 5.26 4.84 -6.23
CA PHE A 30 6.44 4.67 -5.40
C PHE A 30 6.78 5.98 -4.70
N LYS A 31 7.12 5.93 -3.40
CA LYS A 31 7.57 7.08 -2.63
C LYS A 31 8.79 6.73 -1.79
N VAL A 32 9.82 7.58 -1.82
CA VAL A 32 10.94 7.51 -0.89
C VAL A 32 10.57 8.31 0.37
N SER A 33 10.77 7.70 1.54
CA SER A 33 10.57 8.37 2.83
C SER A 33 11.82 9.11 3.27
N GLU A 34 11.66 10.12 4.13
CA GLU A 34 12.78 10.85 4.75
C GLU A 34 13.72 9.95 5.56
N LYS A 35 13.23 8.77 5.98
CA LYS A 35 14.01 7.75 6.69
C LYS A 35 14.79 6.80 5.76
N GLY A 36 14.75 7.01 4.44
CA GLY A 36 15.49 6.19 3.47
C GLY A 36 14.83 4.87 3.07
N ALA A 37 13.55 4.66 3.42
CA ALA A 37 12.77 3.51 2.96
C ALA A 37 11.92 3.84 1.73
N VAL A 38 11.61 2.85 0.89
CA VAL A 38 10.76 2.99 -0.30
C VAL A 38 9.42 2.30 -0.06
N SER A 39 8.34 3.05 -0.26
CA SER A 39 6.95 2.61 -0.12
C SER A 39 6.29 2.41 -1.49
N VAL A 40 5.64 1.27 -1.69
CA VAL A 40 4.81 0.96 -2.87
C VAL A 40 3.33 1.02 -2.49
N TYR A 41 2.57 1.82 -3.22
CA TYR A 41 1.12 1.98 -3.10
C TYR A 41 0.39 1.30 -4.26
N GLY A 42 -0.92 1.12 -4.14
CA GLY A 42 -1.79 0.60 -5.21
C GLY A 42 -2.15 -0.88 -5.11
N MET A 43 -1.67 -1.59 -4.08
CA MET A 43 -1.97 -3.01 -3.80
C MET A 43 -3.00 -3.22 -2.67
N GLY A 44 -3.45 -2.15 -2.01
CA GLY A 44 -4.37 -2.22 -0.88
C GLY A 44 -4.45 -0.90 -0.11
N ARG A 45 -5.05 -0.95 1.09
CA ARG A 45 -5.23 0.22 1.97
C ARG A 45 -3.90 0.78 2.49
N PHE A 46 -2.91 -0.09 2.72
CA PHE A 46 -1.62 0.29 3.26
C PHE A 46 -0.51 0.05 2.24
N PRO A 47 0.50 0.95 2.17
CA PRO A 47 1.67 0.74 1.33
C PRO A 47 2.57 -0.36 1.90
N VAL A 48 3.26 -1.06 1.01
CA VAL A 48 4.37 -1.95 1.40
C VAL A 48 5.63 -1.12 1.44
N THR A 49 6.26 -1.01 2.61
CA THR A 49 7.48 -0.21 2.79
C THR A 49 8.63 -1.11 3.17
N LEU A 50 9.72 -1.07 2.38
CA LEU A 50 10.96 -1.78 2.66
C LEU A 50 12.15 -0.83 2.49
N TYR A 51 13.25 -1.11 3.18
CA TYR A 51 14.52 -0.43 2.97
C TYR A 51 15.19 -0.91 1.67
N TYR A 52 16.17 -0.14 1.19
CA TYR A 52 16.86 -0.42 -0.08
C TYR A 52 17.38 -1.86 -0.18
N GLU A 53 18.14 -2.33 0.82
CA GLU A 53 18.71 -3.69 0.80
C GLU A 53 17.64 -4.79 0.78
N GLN A 54 16.51 -4.55 1.45
CA GLN A 54 15.37 -5.48 1.46
C GLN A 54 14.71 -5.54 0.08
N TRP A 55 14.57 -4.40 -0.62
CA TRP A 55 14.08 -4.37 -1.99
C TRP A 55 15.01 -5.10 -2.94
N VAL A 56 16.32 -4.84 -2.88
CA VAL A 56 17.30 -5.51 -3.75
C VAL A 56 17.23 -7.02 -3.56
N ARG A 57 17.28 -7.50 -2.30
CA ARG A 57 17.18 -8.94 -2.00
C ARG A 57 15.86 -9.57 -2.45
N LEU A 58 14.74 -8.85 -2.32
CA LEU A 58 13.43 -9.32 -2.79
C LEU A 58 13.37 -9.40 -4.33
N LEU A 59 13.93 -8.41 -5.02
CA LEU A 59 13.97 -8.35 -6.47
C LEU A 59 14.90 -9.42 -7.07
N GLU A 60 16.02 -9.71 -6.43
CA GLU A 60 16.89 -10.84 -6.78
C GLU A 60 16.18 -12.20 -6.63
N ALA A 61 15.28 -12.31 -5.65
CA ALA A 61 14.47 -13.50 -5.42
C ALA A 61 13.16 -13.54 -6.24
N ALA A 62 12.93 -12.57 -7.15
CA ALA A 62 11.64 -12.40 -7.81
C ALA A 62 11.21 -13.61 -8.64
N ASP A 63 12.14 -14.29 -9.33
CA ASP A 63 11.80 -15.45 -10.15
C ASP A 63 11.40 -16.65 -9.28
N LYS A 64 12.14 -16.91 -8.21
CA LYS A 64 11.79 -17.93 -7.21
C LYS A 64 10.44 -17.64 -6.54
N LEU A 65 10.16 -16.36 -6.27
CA LEU A 65 8.87 -15.95 -5.71
C LEU A 65 7.73 -16.21 -6.71
N ARG A 66 7.94 -15.96 -8.01
CA ARG A 66 6.94 -16.26 -9.05
C ARG A 66 6.67 -17.76 -9.15
N GLU A 67 7.72 -18.58 -9.17
CA GLU A 67 7.59 -20.05 -9.16
C GLU A 67 6.79 -20.52 -7.95
N PHE A 68 7.16 -20.06 -6.75
CA PHE A 68 6.46 -20.42 -5.52
C PHE A 68 4.97 -20.02 -5.52
N LEU A 69 4.64 -18.86 -6.11
CA LEU A 69 3.25 -18.41 -6.24
C LEU A 69 2.44 -19.29 -7.20
N GLU A 70 3.01 -19.71 -8.33
CA GLU A 70 2.32 -20.60 -9.27
C GLU A 70 2.16 -22.00 -8.70
N GLU A 71 3.18 -22.54 -8.02
CA GLU A 71 3.11 -23.85 -7.34
C GLU A 71 2.02 -23.93 -6.26
N ASN A 72 1.69 -22.80 -5.63
CA ASN A 72 0.72 -22.74 -4.53
C ASN A 72 -0.58 -22.02 -4.92
N LYS A 73 -0.81 -21.80 -6.21
CA LYS A 73 -1.94 -21.02 -6.73
C LYS A 73 -3.30 -21.54 -6.28
N ASP A 74 -3.44 -22.84 -6.10
CA ASP A 74 -4.63 -23.52 -5.57
C ASP A 74 -4.97 -23.12 -4.13
N LYS A 75 -3.96 -22.72 -3.34
CA LYS A 75 -4.10 -22.31 -1.94
C LYS A 75 -4.31 -20.80 -1.79
N LEU A 76 -4.06 -20.02 -2.84
CA LEU A 76 -4.11 -18.56 -2.79
C LEU A 76 -5.50 -18.05 -3.17
N LYS A 77 -6.02 -17.11 -2.38
CA LYS A 77 -7.25 -16.40 -2.70
C LYS A 77 -6.97 -15.33 -3.76
N LEU A 78 -7.49 -15.56 -4.97
CA LEU A 78 -7.54 -14.55 -6.01
C LEU A 78 -8.71 -13.61 -5.71
N LYS A 79 -8.44 -12.30 -5.60
CA LYS A 79 -9.51 -11.31 -5.59
C LYS A 79 -10.07 -11.21 -7.00
N GLU A 80 -11.36 -11.50 -7.16
CA GLU A 80 -12.10 -11.11 -8.36
C GLU A 80 -12.11 -9.57 -8.46
N LYS A 81 -11.97 -9.07 -9.70
CA LYS A 81 -11.91 -7.65 -10.00
C LYS A 81 -13.23 -6.94 -9.73
#